data_AF-A0A6C0QTT4-F1
#
_entry.id   AF-A0A6C0QTT4-F1
#
_cell.length_a   1.000
_cell.length_b   1.000
_cell.length_c   1.000
_cell.angle_alpha   90.00
_cell.angle_beta   90.00
_cell.angle_gamma   90.00
#
_symmetry.space_group_name_H-M   'P 1'
#
loop_
_entity.id
_entity.type
_entity.pdbx_description
1 polymer ?
#
loop_
_entity_poly.entity_id
_entity_poly.type
_entity_poly.pdbx_seq_one_letter_code
_entity_poly.pdbx_strand_id
1 'polypeptide(L)'
;MQSAKTIKILLRDANQVMNKISESPAFSKKLMEAAQTGKSSEVNRLIQTTGISSRADSSYTPDGLHIVIRPEEKELSCCILKIGLRWM
;
A
#
# COMPACT_ATOMS: atom_id res chain seq x y z
N MET A 1 -3.08 24.97 -0.04
CA MET A 1 -1.89 24.17 -0.40
C MET A 1 -2.32 22.93 -1.17
N GLN A 2 -1.93 22.79 -2.44
CA GLN A 2 -2.32 21.66 -3.31
C GLN A 2 -1.80 20.32 -2.75
N SER A 3 -0.58 20.30 -2.21
CA SER A 3 0.03 19.10 -1.64
C SER A 3 -0.81 18.46 -0.53
N ALA A 4 -1.44 19.27 0.33
CA ALA A 4 -2.34 18.75 1.36
C ALA A 4 -3.61 18.12 0.77
N LYS A 5 -4.16 18.66 -0.33
CA LYS A 5 -5.31 18.07 -1.01
C LYS A 5 -4.94 16.72 -1.63
N THR A 6 -3.76 16.63 -2.25
CA THR A 6 -3.22 15.36 -2.78
C THR A 6 -3.02 14.32 -1.67
N ILE A 7 -2.39 14.70 -0.56
CA ILE A 7 -2.21 13.79 0.59
C ILE A 7 -3.55 13.28 1.13
N LYS A 8 -4.63 14.09 1.15
CA LYS A 8 -5.97 13.62 1.55
C LYS A 8 -6.50 12.49 0.66
N ILE A 9 -6.16 12.48 -0.63
CA ILE A 9 -6.51 11.39 -1.54
C ILE A 9 -5.68 10.15 -1.17
N LEU A 10 -4.36 10.30 -1.01
CA LEU A 10 -3.48 9.18 -0.65
C LEU A 10 -3.85 8.55 0.71
N LEU A 11 -4.29 9.37 1.67
CA LEU A 11 -4.79 8.90 2.97
C LEU A 11 -6.07 8.06 2.85
N ARG A 12 -6.97 8.42 1.92
CA ARG A 12 -8.18 7.63 1.65
C ARG A 12 -7.81 6.27 1.07
N ASP A 13 -6.90 6.25 0.11
CA ASP A 13 -6.42 5.02 -0.52
C ASP A 13 -5.67 4.15 0.51
N ALA A 14 -4.82 4.76 1.35
CA ALA A 14 -4.19 4.07 2.48
C ALA A 14 -5.22 3.43 3.41
N ASN A 15 -6.29 4.15 3.76
CA ASN A 15 -7.34 3.62 4.63
C ASN A 15 -8.06 2.42 4.00
N GLN A 16 -8.28 2.41 2.68
CA GLN A 16 -8.84 1.25 1.98
C GLN A 16 -7.91 0.04 2.07
N VAL A 17 -6.61 0.22 1.86
CA VAL A 17 -5.62 -0.86 2.01
C VAL A 17 -5.61 -1.37 3.46
N MET A 18 -5.57 -0.46 4.44
CA MET A 18 -5.53 -0.83 5.86
C MET A 18 -6.79 -1.59 6.27
N ASN A 19 -7.98 -1.15 5.85
CA ASN A 19 -9.23 -1.86 6.12
C ASN A 19 -9.21 -3.26 5.51
N LYS A 20 -8.71 -3.41 4.27
CA LYS A 20 -8.63 -4.74 3.66
C LYS A 20 -7.70 -5.68 4.43
N ILE A 21 -6.58 -5.15 4.94
CA ILE A 21 -5.62 -5.90 5.76
C ILE A 21 -6.22 -6.23 7.15
N SER A 22 -6.89 -5.29 7.82
CA SER A 22 -7.42 -5.53 9.17
C SER A 22 -8.67 -6.40 9.19
N GLU A 23 -9.54 -6.26 8.19
CA GLU A 23 -10.86 -6.91 8.16
C GLU A 23 -10.85 -8.28 7.47
N SER A 24 -9.81 -8.60 6.68
CA SER A 24 -9.74 -9.85 5.93
C SER A 24 -8.50 -10.68 6.30
N PRO A 25 -8.60 -11.59 7.28
CA PRO A 25 -7.49 -12.45 7.69
C PRO A 25 -6.89 -13.26 6.53
N ALA A 26 -7.75 -13.74 5.61
CA ALA A 26 -7.32 -14.48 4.42
C ALA A 26 -6.49 -13.61 3.46
N PHE A 27 -6.87 -12.35 3.26
CA PHE A 27 -6.09 -11.42 2.44
C PHE A 27 -4.73 -11.13 3.09
N SER A 28 -4.71 -10.86 4.41
CA SER A 28 -3.49 -10.55 5.14
C SER A 28 -2.50 -11.69 5.17
N LYS A 29 -2.98 -12.92 5.39
CA LYS A 29 -2.16 -14.12 5.27
C LYS A 29 -1.57 -14.26 3.87
N LYS A 30 -2.39 -14.13 2.82
CA LYS A 30 -1.92 -14.21 1.43
C LYS A 30 -0.88 -13.13 1.09
N LEU A 31 -1.10 -11.90 1.56
CA LEU A 31 -0.18 -10.78 1.37
C LEU A 31 1.16 -11.04 2.06
N MET A 32 1.13 -11.49 3.32
CA MET A 32 2.32 -11.84 4.09
C MET A 32 3.10 -13.00 3.45
N GLU A 33 2.42 -14.07 3.03
CA GLU A 33 3.04 -15.21 2.35
C GLU A 33 3.70 -14.81 1.02
N ALA A 34 3.04 -13.97 0.23
CA ALA A 34 3.62 -13.45 -1.01
C ALA A 34 4.88 -12.61 -0.73
N ALA A 35 4.85 -11.76 0.31
CA ALA A 35 6.00 -10.98 0.73
C ALA A 35 7.16 -11.86 1.21
N GLN A 36 6.92 -12.78 2.14
CA GLN A 36 7.95 -13.65 2.71
C GLN A 36 8.56 -14.62 1.68
N THR A 37 7.82 -14.97 0.62
CA THR A 37 8.34 -15.77 -0.50
C THR A 37 8.97 -14.95 -1.62
N GLY A 38 9.15 -13.64 -1.43
CA GLY A 38 9.85 -12.76 -2.37
C GLY A 38 9.05 -12.39 -3.63
N LYS A 39 7.73 -12.60 -3.65
CA LYS A 39 6.88 -12.38 -4.83
C LYS A 39 6.42 -10.93 -4.96
N SER A 40 7.34 -9.98 -5.20
CA SER A 40 7.04 -8.54 -5.19
C SER A 40 5.91 -8.14 -6.14
N SER A 41 5.84 -8.74 -7.33
CA SER A 41 4.76 -8.47 -8.30
C SER A 41 3.39 -8.87 -7.75
N GLU A 42 3.30 -9.98 -7.00
CA GLU A 42 2.05 -10.42 -6.38
C GLU A 42 1.67 -9.52 -5.19
N VAL A 43 2.64 -9.07 -4.39
CA VAL A 43 2.38 -8.11 -3.29
C VAL A 43 1.80 -6.81 -3.84
N ASN A 44 2.43 -6.23 -4.86
CA ASN A 44 1.93 -5.01 -5.50
C ASN A 44 0.55 -5.24 -6.14
N ARG A 45 0.34 -6.38 -6.81
CA ARG A 45 -0.97 -6.73 -7.38
C ARG A 45 -2.05 -6.85 -6.30
N LEU A 46 -1.76 -7.50 -5.18
CA LEU A 46 -2.69 -7.64 -4.06
C LEU A 46 -3.06 -6.29 -3.47
N ILE A 47 -2.10 -5.38 -3.27
CA ILE A 47 -2.37 -4.02 -2.82
C ILE A 47 -3.25 -3.28 -3.84
N GLN A 48 -3.00 -3.40 -5.14
CA GLN A 48 -3.84 -2.76 -6.16
C GLN A 48 -5.28 -3.30 -6.17
N THR A 49 -5.48 -4.60 -5.88
CA THR A 49 -6.82 -5.22 -5.83
C THR A 49 -7.69 -4.72 -4.67
N THR A 50 -7.14 -3.90 -3.76
CA THR A 50 -7.92 -3.22 -2.71
C THR A 50 -8.81 -2.11 -3.26
N GLY A 51 -8.63 -1.72 -4.53
CA GLY A 51 -9.47 -0.72 -5.22
C GLY A 51 -8.94 0.71 -5.15
N ILE A 52 -7.68 0.90 -4.73
CA ILE A 52 -7.04 2.21 -4.72
C ILE A 52 -6.87 2.78 -6.13
N SER A 53 -6.94 4.10 -6.23
CA SER A 53 -6.76 4.86 -7.46
C SER A 53 -5.32 5.31 -7.69
N SER A 54 -4.53 5.34 -6.61
CA SER A 54 -3.13 5.72 -6.59
C SER A 54 -2.21 4.54 -6.89
N ARG A 55 -0.99 4.84 -7.35
CA ARG A 55 0.07 3.83 -7.45
C ARG A 55 0.58 3.47 -6.07
N ALA A 56 0.73 2.18 -5.80
CA ALA A 56 1.37 1.68 -4.60
C ALA A 56 2.56 0.77 -4.94
N ASP A 57 3.69 1.04 -4.32
CA ASP A 57 4.87 0.20 -4.33
C ASP A 57 5.09 -0.35 -2.92
N SER A 58 5.53 -1.61 -2.82
CA SER A 58 5.79 -2.25 -1.54
C SER A 58 7.21 -2.79 -1.44
N SER A 59 7.73 -2.75 -0.22
CA SER A 59 8.96 -3.43 0.19
C SER A 59 8.73 -4.10 1.53
N TYR A 60 9.41 -5.19 1.81
CA TYR A 60 9.10 -6.02 2.97
C TYR A 60 10.37 -6.65 3.55
N THR A 61 10.29 -6.96 4.84
CA THR A 61 11.25 -7.76 5.59
C THR A 61 10.49 -8.94 6.22
N PRO A 62 11.19 -9.92 6.80
CA PRO A 62 10.54 -10.94 7.62
C PRO A 62 9.69 -10.39 8.77
N ASP A 63 9.94 -9.14 9.20
CA ASP A 63 9.26 -8.48 10.33
C ASP A 63 8.14 -7.52 9.93
N GLY A 64 8.17 -6.97 8.72
CA GLY A 64 7.16 -5.99 8.33
C GLY A 64 7.01 -5.70 6.84
N LEU A 65 6.02 -4.86 6.56
CA LEU A 65 5.65 -4.34 5.25
C LEU A 65 5.78 -2.82 5.24
N HIS A 66 6.40 -2.30 4.20
CA HIS A 66 6.43 -0.88 3.90
C HIS A 66 5.69 -0.64 2.60
N ILE A 67 4.77 0.32 2.60
CA ILE A 67 3.98 0.70 1.43
C ILE A 67 4.25 2.19 1.14
N VAL A 68 4.52 2.48 -0.12
CA VAL A 68 4.69 3.84 -0.64
C VAL A 68 3.56 4.11 -1.62
N ILE A 69 2.67 5.04 -1.28
CA ILE A 69 1.56 5.45 -2.14
C ILE A 69 1.88 6.79 -2.78
N ARG A 70 1.64 6.90 -4.09
CA ARG A 70 1.93 8.08 -4.92
C ARG A 70 0.77 8.36 -5.88
N PRO A 71 0.57 9.62 -6.29
CA PRO A 71 -0.36 9.93 -7.38
C PRO A 71 -0.04 9.13 -8.65
N GLU A 72 -1.07 8.77 -9.42
CA GLU A 72 -0.91 7.99 -10.66
C GLU A 72 -0.19 8.80 -11.76
N GLU A 73 -0.49 10.10 -11.84
CA GLU A 73 0.10 11.04 -12.79
C GLU A 73 1.56 11.36 -12.42
N LYS A 74 2.49 10.98 -13.30
CA LYS A 74 3.95 11.25 -13.16
C LYS A 74 4.29 12.74 -13.00
N GLU A 75 3.45 13.63 -13.51
CA GLU A 75 3.63 15.10 -13.46
C GLU A 75 3.50 15.65 -12.03
N LEU A 76 2.80 14.95 -11.14
CA LEU A 76 2.67 15.30 -9.73
C LEU A 76 3.75 14.57 -8.91
N SER A 77 5.01 14.94 -9.11
CA SER A 77 6.14 14.49 -8.28
C SER A 77 6.06 14.94 -6.81
N CYS A 78 5.02 15.71 -6.46
CA CYS A 78 4.75 16.09 -5.10
C CYS A 78 3.85 15.05 -4.40
N CYS A 79 4.13 14.86 -3.11
CA CYS A 79 3.33 14.09 -2.17
C CYS A 79 3.54 12.58 -2.24
N ILE A 80 4.03 12.04 -1.14
CA ILE A 80 4.29 10.61 -0.96
C ILE A 80 3.77 10.26 0.43
N LEU A 81 2.95 9.22 0.52
CA LEU A 81 2.58 8.64 1.80
C LEU A 81 3.38 7.35 2.00
N LYS A 82 4.12 7.26 3.11
CA LYS A 82 4.89 6.08 3.49
C LYS A 82 4.25 5.46 4.73
N ILE A 83 3.99 4.17 4.67
CA ILE A 83 3.35 3.39 5.73
C ILE A 83 4.29 2.26 6.10
N GLY A 84 4.49 2.05 7.40
CA GLY A 84 5.19 0.88 7.94
C GLY A 84 4.23 0.06 8.80
N LEU A 85 4.21 -1.24 8.58
CA LEU A 85 3.41 -2.21 9.32
C LEU A 85 4.30 -3.35 9.79
N ARG A 86 4.03 -3.86 10.98
CA ARG A 86 4.62 -5.09 11.49
C ARG A 86 3.70 -6.26 11.16
N TRP A 87 4.27 -7.40 10.78
CA TRP A 87 3.54 -8.66 10.73
C TRP A 87 3.19 -9.09 12.17
N MET A 88 1.90 -9.10 12.51
CA MET A 88 1.39 -9.55 13.81
C MET A 88 0.38 -10.67 13.60
#